data_AF-A0AA48LG95-F1
#
_entry.id   AF-A0AA48LG95-F1
#
_cell.length_a   1.000
_cell.length_b   1.000
_cell.length_c   1.000
_cell.angle_alpha   90.00
_cell.angle_beta   90.00
_cell.angle_gamma   90.00
#
_symmetry.space_group_name_H-M   'P 1'
#
loop_
_entity.id
_entity.type
_entity.pdbx_description
1 polymer ?
#
loop_
_entity_poly.entity_id
_entity_poly.type
_entity_poly.pdbx_seq_one_letter_code
_entity_poly.pdbx_strand_id
1 'polypeptide(L)'
;MMKKKVLAMMIIVFLAVGVFSGCSQGAAEASDPVADQPAVEEASPAEPESPVEPEVEKKAILVVSFGTSYADTRAASIEATENEIADAYPEYEVRRAFTSQFIINKLAKRDNIMIDNPTQALDRLSQEGFSEVVVQPLHVIAGAEYNEMVEVVAEYNDGRFDSLLMGRPILTGISDYTAAAEALAVQMPELGQGEAVVVMGHGTHHPANASYACLQSVLDKEGMDKVYVGTVEGYPTLDDVMTQLEKDQIHEVTLMPFMVVAGDHANNDMAGDEDDSWKTILKKEGYSVNTYLHGLGENVAFQEIYKQHVQDAIDGNGQEIPKPLVQVAADESKWVAGKKAVMVVSFGTSYADTRKMSIEATENAIGEAYPDYQVVRAFTSQFIINKLAKRDNIIVLNPEEAFEQLMADGVEELVVQPLHIMAGSEYNELMGIAKHYEKGFKSVTFGKPLLNGIEDYEIAAQALKSQLPEIGEKQAVVLMGHGTHHPANATYACFQSVLNKVGMDQVYVGTVEGYPAFEDVLEHLKADGIEEVTLMPFMVVAGDHANNDMAGDEEDSWKTMLKKEGFTVEIYMHGIGENSEFQQIYVDHVAAAMNREEK
;
A
#
# COMPACT_ATOMS: atom_id res chain seq x y z
N MET A 1 -1.05 -42.23 10.23
CA MET A 1 -0.83 -43.11 9.06
C MET A 1 -0.53 -42.19 7.87
N MET A 2 0.72 -42.16 7.42
CA MET A 2 1.25 -41.20 6.44
C MET A 2 0.53 -41.29 5.08
N LYS A 3 0.18 -40.15 4.48
CA LYS A 3 0.06 -40.01 3.03
C LYS A 3 0.54 -38.64 2.55
N LYS A 4 1.73 -38.68 1.94
CA LYS A 4 2.27 -37.65 1.04
C LYS A 4 1.36 -37.49 -0.19
N LYS A 5 1.23 -36.27 -0.71
CA LYS A 5 0.91 -36.04 -2.12
C LYS A 5 1.94 -35.09 -2.72
N VAL A 6 2.25 -35.40 -3.97
CA VAL A 6 3.39 -34.96 -4.78
C VAL A 6 2.95 -33.78 -5.64
N LEU A 7 3.77 -32.73 -5.67
CA LEU A 7 3.65 -31.57 -6.54
C LEU A 7 4.27 -31.91 -7.92
N ALA A 8 3.55 -31.65 -9.01
CA ALA A 8 4.05 -31.82 -10.37
C ALA A 8 4.29 -30.45 -11.00
N MET A 9 5.55 -30.21 -11.38
CA MET A 9 6.08 -28.99 -11.98
C MET A 9 6.03 -29.12 -13.52
N MET A 10 5.46 -28.14 -14.20
CA MET A 10 5.30 -28.11 -15.66
C MET A 10 6.40 -27.24 -16.26
N ILE A 11 7.36 -27.86 -16.96
CA ILE A 11 8.45 -27.18 -17.69
C ILE A 11 8.01 -27.00 -19.15
N ILE A 12 7.99 -25.76 -19.63
CA ILE A 12 7.82 -25.42 -21.05
C ILE A 12 9.22 -25.17 -21.65
N VAL A 13 9.59 -26.00 -22.63
CA VAL A 13 10.83 -25.86 -23.43
C VAL A 13 10.46 -25.22 -24.77
N PHE A 14 11.06 -24.07 -25.09
CA PHE A 14 11.06 -23.52 -26.44
C PHE A 14 12.35 -23.92 -27.17
N LEU A 15 12.17 -24.67 -28.26
CA LEU A 15 13.22 -25.04 -29.21
C LEU A 15 13.14 -24.09 -30.42
N ALA A 16 14.24 -23.39 -30.72
CA ALA A 16 14.42 -22.70 -32.00
C ALA A 16 15.64 -23.29 -32.70
N VAL A 17 15.43 -23.84 -33.90
CA VAL A 17 16.48 -24.31 -34.80
C VAL A 17 16.49 -23.45 -36.05
N GLY A 18 17.66 -22.92 -36.37
CA GLY A 18 18.22 -22.99 -37.72
C GLY A 18 18.52 -21.68 -38.44
N VAL A 19 19.44 -21.60 -39.41
CA VAL A 19 20.66 -22.36 -39.79
C VAL A 19 21.48 -21.41 -40.71
N PHE A 20 22.78 -21.73 -40.91
CA PHE A 20 23.64 -21.43 -42.09
C PHE A 20 24.19 -20.00 -42.24
N SER A 21 25.41 -19.74 -42.75
CA SER A 21 26.64 -20.49 -43.07
C SER A 21 27.63 -19.46 -43.64
N GLY A 22 28.95 -19.65 -43.53
CA GLY A 22 29.88 -18.98 -44.47
C GLY A 22 31.31 -18.68 -44.02
N CYS A 23 32.20 -19.66 -44.20
CA CYS A 23 33.63 -19.62 -44.55
C CYS A 23 34.13 -18.36 -45.32
N SER A 24 35.40 -17.95 -45.43
CA SER A 24 36.76 -18.48 -45.17
C SER A 24 37.82 -17.42 -45.58
N GLN A 25 39.06 -17.58 -45.08
CA GLN A 25 40.38 -17.33 -45.74
C GLN A 25 40.69 -15.92 -46.31
N GLY A 26 41.87 -15.31 -46.17
CA GLY A 26 43.23 -15.80 -45.95
C GLY A 26 44.14 -15.42 -47.14
N ALA A 27 45.26 -14.75 -46.84
CA ALA A 27 46.45 -14.46 -47.68
C ALA A 27 46.34 -13.32 -48.73
N ALA A 28 47.38 -12.62 -49.20
CA ALA A 28 48.73 -12.19 -48.78
C ALA A 28 49.44 -11.75 -50.10
N GLU A 29 50.22 -10.66 -50.13
CA GLU A 29 51.33 -10.36 -51.09
C GLU A 29 51.90 -8.95 -50.75
N ALA A 30 53.15 -8.79 -50.26
CA ALA A 30 54.44 -8.62 -50.97
C ALA A 30 54.46 -7.40 -51.93
N SER A 31 55.42 -6.45 -51.98
CA SER A 31 56.82 -6.33 -51.53
C SER A 31 57.34 -4.86 -51.70
N ASP A 32 58.34 -4.48 -50.90
CA ASP A 32 59.17 -3.23 -50.79
C ASP A 32 59.94 -2.77 -52.09
N PRO A 33 60.59 -1.57 -52.19
CA PRO A 33 61.41 -0.90 -51.14
C PRO A 33 61.51 0.67 -51.03
N VAL A 34 61.77 1.10 -49.78
CA VAL A 34 62.77 2.08 -49.24
C VAL A 34 62.86 3.53 -49.75
N ALA A 35 62.62 4.50 -48.84
CA ALA A 35 63.60 5.53 -48.41
C ALA A 35 63.12 6.38 -47.21
N ASP A 36 64.08 6.64 -46.30
CA ASP A 36 64.15 7.61 -45.18
C ASP A 36 63.29 7.45 -43.91
N GLN A 37 63.96 6.97 -42.85
CA GLN A 37 63.59 7.14 -41.44
C GLN A 37 64.38 8.31 -40.82
N PRO A 38 63.78 9.10 -39.93
CA PRO A 38 64.46 9.63 -38.76
C PRO A 38 64.18 8.74 -37.53
N ALA A 39 65.13 8.77 -36.59
CA ALA A 39 65.26 7.88 -35.44
C ALA A 39 64.03 7.85 -34.51
N VAL A 40 63.69 6.64 -34.07
CA VAL A 40 62.74 6.35 -32.98
C VAL A 40 63.53 6.37 -31.66
N GLU A 41 63.10 7.20 -30.70
CA GLU A 41 63.53 7.07 -29.30
C GLU A 41 62.99 5.76 -28.73
N GLU A 42 63.87 4.92 -28.17
CA GLU A 42 63.47 3.70 -27.46
C GLU A 42 62.64 4.07 -26.22
N ALA A 43 61.39 3.59 -26.19
CA ALA A 43 60.58 3.60 -24.98
C ALA A 43 61.17 2.60 -23.96
N SER A 44 61.45 3.09 -22.75
CA SER A 44 61.75 2.29 -21.57
C SER A 44 60.67 1.21 -21.35
N PRO A 45 61.01 -0.03 -20.97
CA PRO A 45 59.99 -1.03 -20.65
C PRO A 45 59.17 -0.54 -19.45
N ALA A 46 57.84 -0.54 -19.62
CA ALA A 46 56.91 -0.28 -18.54
C ALA A 46 57.10 -1.33 -17.44
N GLU A 47 57.15 -0.86 -16.19
CA GLU A 47 57.12 -1.75 -15.03
C GLU A 47 55.83 -2.58 -15.05
N PRO A 48 55.86 -3.86 -14.63
CA PRO A 48 54.63 -4.65 -14.56
C PRO A 48 53.66 -3.99 -13.58
N GLU A 49 52.47 -3.62 -14.08
CA GLU A 49 51.39 -3.14 -13.23
C GLU A 49 51.13 -4.18 -12.13
N SER A 50 51.12 -3.69 -10.89
CA SER A 50 50.78 -4.50 -9.73
C SER A 50 49.34 -5.02 -9.90
N PRO A 51 49.05 -6.28 -9.56
CA PRO A 51 47.69 -6.78 -9.66
C PRO A 51 46.76 -5.90 -8.81
N VAL A 52 45.79 -5.26 -9.44
CA VAL A 52 44.67 -4.61 -8.76
C VAL A 52 43.92 -5.72 -8.04
N GLU A 53 44.01 -5.77 -6.71
CA GLU A 53 43.15 -6.65 -5.92
C GLU A 53 41.70 -6.26 -6.23
N PRO A 54 40.78 -7.22 -6.43
CA PRO A 54 39.38 -6.88 -6.68
C PRO A 54 38.87 -6.06 -5.49
N GLU A 55 38.37 -4.85 -5.75
CA GLU A 55 37.66 -4.08 -4.73
C GLU A 55 36.53 -4.96 -4.21
N VAL A 56 36.55 -5.26 -2.91
CA VAL A 56 35.49 -6.02 -2.27
C VAL A 56 34.25 -5.13 -2.26
N GLU A 57 33.28 -5.44 -3.12
CA GLU A 57 31.97 -4.80 -3.13
C GLU A 57 31.34 -4.91 -1.72
N LYS A 58 31.22 -3.77 -1.04
CA LYS A 58 30.64 -3.72 0.31
C LYS A 58 29.13 -3.66 0.20
N LYS A 59 28.45 -4.57 0.89
CA LYS A 59 26.99 -4.65 0.94
C LYS A 59 26.47 -4.36 2.34
N ALA A 60 25.35 -3.65 2.45
CA ALA A 60 24.73 -3.35 3.73
C ALA A 60 23.24 -3.66 3.74
N ILE A 61 22.74 -4.09 4.91
CA ILE A 61 21.32 -4.06 5.22
C ILE A 61 21.12 -2.95 6.26
N LEU A 62 20.42 -1.89 5.88
CA LEU A 62 20.01 -0.83 6.79
C LEU A 62 18.64 -1.19 7.39
N VAL A 63 18.65 -1.64 8.65
CA VAL A 63 17.43 -1.93 9.39
C VAL A 63 16.93 -0.64 10.05
N VAL A 64 15.71 -0.23 9.70
CA VAL A 64 15.11 1.03 10.15
C VAL A 64 13.89 0.75 11.02
N SER A 65 13.83 1.31 12.21
CA SER A 65 12.64 1.19 13.09
C SER A 65 12.15 2.55 13.55
N PHE A 66 10.93 2.64 14.08
CA PHE A 66 10.52 3.86 14.80
C PHE A 66 11.47 4.19 15.96
N GLY A 67 11.96 3.14 16.62
CA GLY A 67 12.90 3.21 17.73
C GLY A 67 12.21 3.19 19.10
N THR A 68 13.00 2.93 20.14
CA THR A 68 12.52 3.03 21.53
C THR A 68 13.60 3.48 22.49
N SER A 69 13.19 4.27 23.48
CA SER A 69 14.07 4.69 24.58
C SER A 69 14.16 3.66 25.71
N TYR A 70 13.38 2.58 25.67
CA TYR A 70 13.37 1.53 26.70
C TYR A 70 14.42 0.47 26.35
N ALA A 71 15.44 0.32 27.20
CA ALA A 71 16.60 -0.51 26.87
C ALA A 71 16.26 -2.00 26.72
N ASP A 72 15.42 -2.54 27.60
CA ASP A 72 15.11 -3.97 27.63
C ASP A 72 14.34 -4.41 26.37
N THR A 73 13.25 -3.72 26.01
CA THR A 73 12.51 -4.04 24.77
C THR A 73 13.27 -3.63 23.50
N ARG A 74 14.17 -2.63 23.55
CA ARG A 74 15.07 -2.37 22.42
C ARG A 74 15.97 -3.59 22.17
N ALA A 75 16.55 -4.16 23.23
CA ALA A 75 17.42 -5.33 23.12
C ALA A 75 16.63 -6.58 22.71
N ALA A 76 15.48 -6.82 23.34
CA ALA A 76 14.67 -8.02 23.12
C ALA A 76 13.95 -8.02 21.76
N SER A 77 13.64 -6.85 21.20
CA SER A 77 12.88 -6.76 19.94
C SER A 77 13.72 -6.27 18.76
N ILE A 78 14.24 -5.04 18.84
CA ILE A 78 14.94 -4.40 17.70
C ILE A 78 16.31 -5.06 17.49
N GLU A 79 17.14 -5.15 18.54
CA GLU A 79 18.47 -5.78 18.44
C GLU A 79 18.35 -7.27 18.10
N ALA A 80 17.38 -7.97 18.68
CA ALA A 80 17.13 -9.37 18.35
C ALA A 80 16.79 -9.57 16.87
N THR A 81 15.90 -8.74 16.31
CA THR A 81 15.54 -8.79 14.88
C THR A 81 16.72 -8.44 13.98
N GLU A 82 17.50 -7.40 14.33
CA GLU A 82 18.71 -7.02 13.58
C GLU A 82 19.76 -8.14 13.59
N ASN A 83 19.94 -8.83 14.72
CA ASN A 83 20.87 -9.95 14.83
C ASN A 83 20.41 -11.16 13.99
N GLU A 84 19.12 -11.48 13.99
CA GLU A 84 18.56 -12.53 13.14
C GLU A 84 18.78 -12.23 11.65
N ILE A 85 18.61 -10.97 11.23
CA ILE A 85 18.93 -10.53 9.87
C ILE A 85 20.43 -10.67 9.61
N ALA A 86 21.30 -10.24 10.53
CA ALA A 86 22.75 -10.36 10.37
C ALA A 86 23.21 -11.83 10.25
N ASP A 87 22.62 -12.73 11.02
CA ASP A 87 22.92 -14.16 11.00
C ASP A 87 22.45 -14.83 9.70
N ALA A 88 21.33 -14.37 9.13
CA ALA A 88 20.80 -14.87 7.86
C ALA A 88 21.58 -14.36 6.64
N TYR A 89 22.19 -13.17 6.73
CA TYR A 89 22.87 -12.47 5.63
C TYR A 89 24.32 -12.10 6.00
N PRO A 90 25.20 -13.08 6.27
CA PRO A 90 26.57 -12.83 6.75
C PRO A 90 27.47 -12.06 5.75
N GLU A 91 27.06 -11.96 4.49
CA GLU A 91 27.73 -11.17 3.45
C GLU A 91 27.34 -9.69 3.46
N TYR A 92 26.30 -9.31 4.21
CA TYR A 92 25.87 -7.92 4.39
C TYR A 92 26.28 -7.41 5.76
N GLU A 93 26.74 -6.16 5.80
CA GLU A 93 26.91 -5.45 7.07
C GLU A 93 25.57 -4.86 7.52
N VAL A 94 25.06 -5.29 8.67
CA VAL A 94 23.83 -4.73 9.23
C VAL A 94 24.09 -3.40 9.93
N ARG A 95 23.37 -2.36 9.51
CA ARG A 95 23.36 -1.01 10.11
C ARG A 95 21.97 -0.69 10.66
N ARG A 96 21.92 0.21 11.65
CA ARG A 96 20.69 0.66 12.30
C ARG A 96 20.40 2.13 11.99
N ALA A 97 19.13 2.45 11.76
CA ALA A 97 18.61 3.82 11.89
C ALA A 97 17.25 3.85 12.60
N PHE A 98 16.91 4.99 13.22
CA PHE A 98 15.56 5.24 13.77
C PHE A 98 14.84 6.38 13.03
N THR A 99 13.52 6.26 12.81
CA THR A 99 12.72 7.35 12.21
C THR A 99 12.40 8.44 13.24
N SER A 100 12.15 8.08 14.51
CA SER A 100 11.76 9.06 15.53
C SER A 100 12.93 9.92 16.03
N GLN A 101 13.01 11.17 15.55
CA GLN A 101 14.02 12.13 16.02
C GLN A 101 13.89 12.44 17.52
N PHE A 102 12.69 12.34 18.09
CA PHE A 102 12.48 12.46 19.53
C PHE A 102 13.23 11.36 20.29
N ILE A 103 13.10 10.10 19.86
CA ILE A 103 13.79 8.97 20.49
C ILE A 103 15.30 9.07 20.31
N ILE A 104 15.78 9.42 19.11
CA ILE A 104 17.21 9.66 18.83
C ILE A 104 17.77 10.70 19.81
N ASN A 105 17.12 11.86 19.92
CA ASN A 105 17.56 12.93 20.81
C ASN A 105 17.53 12.52 22.29
N LYS A 106 16.51 11.74 22.69
CA LYS A 106 16.37 11.24 24.07
C LYS A 106 17.50 10.27 24.43
N LEU A 107 17.84 9.33 23.55
CA LEU A 107 18.94 8.37 23.75
C LEU A 107 20.30 9.07 23.79
N ALA A 108 20.55 10.02 22.88
CA ALA A 108 21.79 10.78 22.87
C ALA A 108 21.96 11.60 24.17
N LYS A 109 20.90 12.28 24.63
CA LYS A 109 20.95 13.14 25.81
C LYS A 109 21.00 12.37 27.12
N ARG A 110 20.18 11.32 27.28
CA ARG A 110 20.02 10.58 28.54
C ARG A 110 21.10 9.51 28.70
N ASP A 111 21.42 8.79 27.63
CA ASP A 111 22.20 7.56 27.67
C ASP A 111 23.53 7.65 26.90
N ASN A 112 23.78 8.77 26.20
CA ASN A 112 24.95 8.95 25.32
C ASN A 112 25.04 7.87 24.22
N ILE A 113 23.88 7.40 23.75
CA ILE A 113 23.76 6.46 22.63
C ILE A 113 23.43 7.28 21.38
N MET A 114 24.31 7.24 20.38
CA MET A 114 24.13 7.94 19.11
C MET A 114 23.52 6.97 18.09
N ILE A 115 22.32 7.29 17.61
CA ILE A 115 21.62 6.54 16.56
C ILE A 115 21.42 7.49 15.39
N ASP A 116 21.75 7.04 14.19
CA ASP A 116 21.51 7.81 12.96
C ASP A 116 20.01 7.78 12.61
N ASN A 117 19.52 8.85 11.99
CA ASN A 117 18.27 8.80 11.21
C ASN A 117 18.53 8.20 9.81
N PRO A 118 17.50 7.88 9.00
CA PRO A 118 17.69 7.22 7.71
C PRO A 118 18.61 8.00 6.75
N THR A 119 18.45 9.32 6.65
CA THR A 119 19.32 10.20 5.83
C THR A 119 20.79 10.10 6.28
N GLN A 120 21.05 10.23 7.58
CA GLN A 120 22.40 10.13 8.14
C GLN A 120 23.03 8.76 7.88
N ALA A 121 22.25 7.69 8.02
CA ALA A 121 22.73 6.33 7.78
C ALA A 121 23.07 6.11 6.29
N LEU A 122 22.21 6.53 5.37
CA LEU A 122 22.44 6.42 3.93
C LEU A 122 23.62 7.30 3.47
N ASP A 123 23.77 8.51 4.00
CA ASP A 123 24.93 9.36 3.75
C ASP A 123 26.24 8.67 4.16
N ARG A 124 26.27 8.04 5.34
CA ARG A 124 27.45 7.29 5.81
C ARG A 124 27.72 6.07 4.95
N LEU A 125 26.69 5.29 4.62
CA LEU A 125 26.85 4.13 3.73
C LEU A 125 27.45 4.53 2.38
N SER A 126 26.97 5.62 1.80
CA SER A 126 27.53 6.16 0.55
C SER A 126 29.00 6.61 0.74
N GLN A 127 29.31 7.34 1.81
CA GLN A 127 30.68 7.82 2.10
C GLN A 127 31.67 6.69 2.41
N GLU A 128 31.20 5.59 2.99
CA GLU A 128 31.99 4.41 3.34
C GLU A 128 32.19 3.44 2.17
N GLY A 129 31.58 3.73 1.01
CA GLY A 129 31.74 3.01 -0.24
C GLY A 129 30.93 1.71 -0.33
N PHE A 130 29.75 1.66 0.29
CA PHE A 130 28.81 0.57 0.06
C PHE A 130 28.21 0.68 -1.34
N SER A 131 28.23 -0.41 -2.11
CA SER A 131 27.70 -0.46 -3.48
C SER A 131 26.26 -0.97 -3.52
N GLU A 132 25.92 -1.92 -2.65
CA GLU A 132 24.57 -2.50 -2.54
C GLU A 132 23.99 -2.25 -1.14
N VAL A 133 22.81 -1.65 -1.08
CA VAL A 133 22.10 -1.35 0.17
C VAL A 133 20.67 -1.86 0.11
N VAL A 134 20.29 -2.72 1.05
CA VAL A 134 18.90 -3.10 1.30
C VAL A 134 18.38 -2.34 2.52
N VAL A 135 17.33 -1.55 2.36
CA VAL A 135 16.66 -0.84 3.47
C VAL A 135 15.47 -1.66 3.94
N GLN A 136 15.52 -2.21 5.15
CA GLN A 136 14.42 -3.00 5.72
C GLN A 136 13.72 -2.23 6.85
N PRO A 137 12.46 -1.80 6.67
CA PRO A 137 11.66 -1.27 7.76
C PRO A 137 11.24 -2.35 8.75
N LEU A 138 11.31 -2.05 10.05
CA LEU A 138 10.63 -2.78 11.13
C LEU A 138 9.27 -2.12 11.44
N HIS A 139 8.57 -1.64 10.42
CA HIS A 139 7.21 -1.11 10.59
C HIS A 139 6.19 -2.26 10.52
N VAL A 140 5.02 -2.05 11.13
CA VAL A 140 3.91 -3.00 11.06
C VAL A 140 3.05 -2.75 9.82
N ILE A 141 2.80 -1.49 9.48
CA ILE A 141 1.93 -1.08 8.35
C ILE A 141 2.68 -0.17 7.39
N ALA A 142 2.24 -0.11 6.14
CA ALA A 142 2.66 0.89 5.15
C ALA A 142 2.01 2.27 5.41
N GLY A 143 2.21 2.80 6.63
CA GLY A 143 1.65 4.06 7.12
C GLY A 143 2.50 5.29 6.78
N ALA A 144 2.20 6.43 7.42
CA ALA A 144 2.89 7.69 7.19
C ALA A 144 4.42 7.57 7.38
N GLU A 145 4.87 6.97 8.49
CA GLU A 145 6.31 6.75 8.78
C GLU A 145 7.02 5.93 7.67
N TYR A 146 6.35 4.92 7.13
CA TYR A 146 6.90 4.11 6.04
C TYR A 146 6.95 4.91 4.74
N ASN A 147 5.90 5.68 4.42
CA ASN A 147 5.86 6.51 3.22
C ASN A 147 6.92 7.62 3.26
N GLU A 148 7.11 8.28 4.40
CA GLU A 148 8.21 9.23 4.61
C GLU A 148 9.57 8.57 4.40
N MET A 149 9.73 7.32 4.87
CA MET A 149 10.95 6.55 4.64
C MET A 149 11.16 6.23 3.15
N VAL A 150 10.11 5.86 2.42
CA VAL A 150 10.18 5.66 0.95
C VAL A 150 10.66 6.94 0.27
N GLU A 151 10.14 8.11 0.67
CA GLU A 151 10.56 9.39 0.11
C GLU A 151 12.05 9.68 0.39
N VAL A 152 12.51 9.46 1.63
CA VAL A 152 13.92 9.64 1.99
C VAL A 152 14.81 8.70 1.16
N VAL A 153 14.45 7.42 1.05
CA VAL A 153 15.22 6.44 0.28
C VAL A 153 15.25 6.79 -1.22
N ALA A 154 14.13 7.32 -1.76
CA ALA A 154 14.04 7.74 -3.15
C ALA A 154 15.04 8.85 -3.51
N GLU A 155 15.43 9.72 -2.57
CA GLU A 155 16.47 10.74 -2.81
C GLU A 155 17.86 10.15 -3.09
N TYR A 156 18.12 8.92 -2.62
CA TYR A 156 19.37 8.19 -2.82
C TYR A 156 19.32 7.26 -4.04
N ASN A 157 18.18 7.17 -4.72
CA ASN A 157 18.04 6.46 -5.99
C ASN A 157 18.59 7.30 -7.17
N ASP A 158 19.70 7.99 -6.95
CA ASP A 158 20.35 8.93 -7.88
C ASP A 158 21.67 8.38 -8.48
N GLY A 159 21.97 7.11 -8.20
CA GLY A 159 23.18 6.41 -8.66
C GLY A 159 24.37 6.46 -7.69
N ARG A 160 24.17 6.91 -6.44
CA ARG A 160 25.19 6.78 -5.38
C ARG A 160 25.44 5.34 -4.94
N PHE A 161 24.48 4.45 -5.15
CA PHE A 161 24.57 3.02 -4.93
C PHE A 161 24.38 2.31 -6.28
N ASP A 162 25.14 1.24 -6.53
CA ASP A 162 24.95 0.38 -7.70
C ASP A 162 23.61 -0.36 -7.63
N SER A 163 23.18 -0.71 -6.40
CA SER A 163 21.90 -1.31 -6.10
C SER A 163 21.34 -0.73 -4.80
N LEU A 164 20.14 -0.16 -4.87
CA LEU A 164 19.38 0.31 -3.71
C LEU A 164 18.04 -0.42 -3.72
N LEU A 165 17.79 -1.20 -2.69
CA LEU A 165 16.64 -2.08 -2.55
C LEU A 165 15.90 -1.75 -1.26
N MET A 166 14.59 -2.01 -1.22
CA MET A 166 13.78 -1.68 -0.06
C MET A 166 12.80 -2.82 0.24
N GLY A 167 12.81 -3.27 1.50
CA GLY A 167 11.85 -4.24 2.00
C GLY A 167 10.52 -3.60 2.37
N ARG A 168 9.51 -4.44 2.60
CA ARG A 168 8.15 -4.02 2.97
C ARG A 168 7.86 -4.19 4.48
N PRO A 169 6.82 -3.53 5.03
CA PRO A 169 6.33 -3.77 6.40
C PRO A 169 5.58 -5.10 6.56
N ILE A 170 5.28 -5.50 7.80
CA ILE A 170 4.57 -6.76 8.12
C ILE A 170 3.23 -6.88 7.38
N LEU A 171 2.38 -5.85 7.42
CA LEU A 171 1.03 -5.89 6.84
C LEU A 171 1.02 -5.17 5.49
N THR A 172 1.43 -5.88 4.44
CA THR A 172 1.57 -5.34 3.07
C THR A 172 0.69 -6.09 2.07
N GLY A 173 1.07 -7.30 1.65
CA GLY A 173 0.27 -8.16 0.77
C GLY A 173 -0.48 -9.22 1.55
N ILE A 174 -1.53 -9.82 0.97
CA ILE A 174 -2.38 -10.82 1.66
C ILE A 174 -1.59 -12.01 2.23
N SER A 175 -0.52 -12.44 1.54
CA SER A 175 0.39 -13.47 2.07
C SER A 175 1.13 -13.03 3.33
N ASP A 176 1.47 -11.75 3.45
CA ASP A 176 2.09 -11.21 4.66
C ASP A 176 1.08 -11.11 5.82
N TYR A 177 -0.20 -10.82 5.55
CA TYR A 177 -1.27 -10.91 6.55
C TYR A 177 -1.44 -12.34 7.07
N THR A 178 -1.47 -13.33 6.18
CA THR A 178 -1.51 -14.75 6.58
C THR A 178 -0.27 -15.11 7.41
N ALA A 179 0.93 -14.72 6.98
CA ALA A 179 2.15 -14.95 7.74
C ALA A 179 2.11 -14.27 9.13
N ALA A 180 1.53 -13.07 9.24
CA ALA A 180 1.35 -12.38 10.50
C ALA A 180 0.35 -13.10 11.43
N ALA A 181 -0.73 -13.66 10.89
CA ALA A 181 -1.68 -14.48 11.65
C ALA A 181 -1.01 -15.76 12.17
N GLU A 182 -0.25 -16.46 11.32
CA GLU A 182 0.54 -17.64 11.70
C GLU A 182 1.58 -17.32 12.76
N ALA A 183 2.31 -16.20 12.61
CA ALA A 183 3.30 -15.75 13.59
C ALA A 183 2.67 -15.36 14.92
N LEU A 184 1.50 -14.71 14.90
CA LEU A 184 0.73 -14.39 16.09
C LEU A 184 0.30 -15.67 16.82
N ALA A 185 -0.16 -16.69 16.10
CA ALA A 185 -0.58 -17.97 16.68
C ALA A 185 0.52 -18.65 17.53
N VAL A 186 1.80 -18.43 17.21
CA VAL A 186 2.95 -19.00 17.97
C VAL A 186 3.04 -18.46 19.40
N GLN A 187 2.58 -17.23 19.65
CA GLN A 187 2.62 -16.59 20.97
C GLN A 187 1.27 -16.59 21.70
N MET A 188 0.24 -17.18 21.10
CA MET A 188 -1.11 -17.24 21.67
C MET A 188 -1.18 -18.17 22.89
N PRO A 189 -1.89 -17.80 23.96
CA PRO A 189 -2.25 -18.73 25.02
C PRO A 189 -3.27 -19.76 24.52
N GLU A 190 -3.40 -20.88 25.23
CA GLU A 190 -4.56 -21.75 25.06
C GLU A 190 -5.81 -21.02 25.57
N LEU A 191 -6.85 -20.90 24.73
CA LEU A 191 -8.07 -20.14 25.06
C LEU A 191 -9.26 -21.05 25.36
N GLY A 192 -9.77 -20.95 26.58
CA GLY A 192 -11.00 -21.56 27.05
C GLY A 192 -12.28 -20.93 26.49
N GLN A 193 -13.43 -21.37 27.01
CA GLN A 193 -14.72 -20.78 26.62
C GLN A 193 -14.88 -19.40 27.27
N GLY A 194 -15.18 -18.38 26.47
CA GLY A 194 -15.33 -17.00 26.94
C GLY A 194 -14.00 -16.31 27.32
N GLU A 195 -12.87 -16.89 26.90
CA GLU A 195 -11.54 -16.29 26.94
C GLU A 195 -11.16 -15.80 25.54
N ALA A 196 -10.53 -14.64 25.44
CA ALA A 196 -10.06 -14.06 24.19
C ALA A 196 -8.70 -13.39 24.31
N VAL A 197 -8.07 -13.13 23.17
CA VAL A 197 -6.95 -12.20 23.05
C VAL A 197 -7.43 -10.93 22.37
N VAL A 198 -7.03 -9.77 22.90
CA VAL A 198 -7.16 -8.50 22.21
C VAL A 198 -5.76 -8.03 21.86
N VAL A 199 -5.48 -7.87 20.57
CA VAL A 199 -4.22 -7.32 20.08
C VAL A 199 -4.36 -5.81 19.85
N MET A 200 -3.43 -5.05 20.40
CA MET A 200 -3.45 -3.58 20.34
C MET A 200 -2.38 -3.06 19.38
N GLY A 201 -2.81 -2.63 18.19
CA GLY A 201 -1.99 -1.85 17.28
C GLY A 201 -1.85 -0.39 17.72
N HIS A 202 -0.88 0.33 17.14
CA HIS A 202 -0.78 1.78 17.36
C HIS A 202 -1.98 2.50 16.74
N GLY A 203 -2.36 2.17 15.51
CA GLY A 203 -3.33 2.96 14.75
C GLY A 203 -2.70 4.20 14.12
N THR A 204 -3.38 4.77 13.13
CA THR A 204 -3.00 6.05 12.52
C THR A 204 -4.19 6.71 11.82
N HIS A 205 -4.14 8.03 11.61
CA HIS A 205 -5.06 8.73 10.71
C HIS A 205 -4.75 8.51 9.22
N HIS A 206 -3.61 7.90 8.89
CA HIS A 206 -3.26 7.55 7.51
C HIS A 206 -4.19 6.44 6.97
N PRO A 207 -4.53 6.42 5.66
CA PRO A 207 -5.41 5.40 5.07
C PRO A 207 -4.96 3.94 5.31
N ALA A 208 -3.65 3.73 5.49
CA ALA A 208 -3.07 2.44 5.85
C ALA A 208 -3.59 1.85 7.18
N ASN A 209 -4.30 2.63 8.01
CA ASN A 209 -4.99 2.10 9.18
C ASN A 209 -6.01 1.00 8.84
N ALA A 210 -6.51 0.96 7.60
CA ALA A 210 -7.33 -0.12 7.08
C ALA A 210 -6.69 -1.52 7.26
N SER A 211 -5.36 -1.58 7.38
CA SER A 211 -4.61 -2.81 7.65
C SER A 211 -5.07 -3.52 8.92
N TYR A 212 -5.49 -2.81 9.97
CA TYR A 212 -5.91 -3.46 11.21
C TYR A 212 -7.25 -4.20 11.06
N ALA A 213 -8.20 -3.62 10.33
CA ALA A 213 -9.45 -4.30 9.99
C ALA A 213 -9.23 -5.45 8.99
N CYS A 214 -8.30 -5.28 8.05
CA CYS A 214 -7.88 -6.36 7.16
C CYS A 214 -7.22 -7.52 7.94
N LEU A 215 -6.40 -7.23 8.95
CA LEU A 215 -5.83 -8.25 9.83
C LEU A 215 -6.93 -9.01 10.59
N GLN A 216 -7.94 -8.33 11.13
CA GLN A 216 -9.09 -9.01 11.75
C GLN A 216 -9.76 -9.97 10.76
N SER A 217 -10.07 -9.51 9.56
CA SER A 217 -10.70 -10.32 8.52
C SER A 217 -9.88 -11.58 8.17
N VAL A 218 -8.55 -11.47 8.15
CA VAL A 218 -7.66 -12.62 7.91
C VAL A 218 -7.60 -13.55 9.11
N LEU A 219 -7.56 -13.02 10.35
CA LEU A 219 -7.61 -13.84 11.57
C LEU A 219 -8.89 -14.68 11.62
N ASP A 220 -10.05 -14.09 11.31
CA ASP A 220 -11.34 -14.80 11.25
C ASP A 220 -11.29 -15.92 10.19
N LYS A 221 -10.76 -15.62 9.00
CA LYS A 221 -10.58 -16.61 7.93
C LYS A 221 -9.67 -17.78 8.33
N GLU A 222 -8.61 -17.52 9.09
CA GLU A 222 -7.69 -18.54 9.59
C GLU A 222 -8.24 -19.28 10.83
N GLY A 223 -9.51 -19.02 11.22
CA GLY A 223 -10.19 -19.66 12.35
C GLY A 223 -9.71 -19.19 13.70
N MET A 224 -9.14 -17.98 13.77
CA MET A 224 -8.70 -17.32 15.00
C MET A 224 -9.81 -16.45 15.61
N ASP A 225 -11.05 -16.97 15.64
CA ASP A 225 -12.31 -16.30 16.02
C ASP A 225 -12.33 -15.69 17.44
N LYS A 226 -11.31 -15.93 18.26
CA LYS A 226 -11.16 -15.40 19.63
C LYS A 226 -10.06 -14.35 19.75
N VAL A 227 -9.65 -13.79 18.62
CA VAL A 227 -8.64 -12.73 18.55
C VAL A 227 -9.29 -11.48 17.99
N TYR A 228 -9.21 -10.38 18.74
CA TYR A 228 -9.80 -9.11 18.37
C TYR A 228 -8.72 -8.05 18.18
N VAL A 229 -8.73 -7.37 17.05
CA VAL A 229 -7.78 -6.31 16.71
C VAL A 229 -8.38 -4.96 17.07
N GLY A 230 -7.67 -4.20 17.89
CA GLY A 230 -7.98 -2.79 18.14
C GLY A 230 -6.74 -1.92 18.00
N THR A 231 -6.96 -0.60 17.97
CA THR A 231 -5.91 0.40 17.82
C THR A 231 -6.06 1.52 18.84
N VAL A 232 -4.94 2.10 19.27
CA VAL A 232 -4.95 3.28 20.16
C VAL A 232 -5.41 4.54 19.41
N GLU A 233 -4.89 4.75 18.21
CA GLU A 233 -5.08 5.96 17.41
C GLU A 233 -5.71 5.67 16.04
N GLY A 234 -6.83 4.96 16.01
CA GLY A 234 -7.51 4.64 14.76
C GLY A 234 -8.75 3.75 14.92
N TYR A 235 -9.08 3.05 13.84
CA TYR A 235 -10.12 2.02 13.79
C TYR A 235 -9.52 0.62 13.60
N PRO A 236 -10.04 -0.45 14.23
CA PRO A 236 -11.08 -0.44 15.26
C PRO A 236 -10.63 0.21 16.57
N THR A 237 -11.57 0.85 17.28
CA THR A 237 -11.36 1.41 18.62
C THR A 237 -11.57 0.35 19.70
N LEU A 238 -11.20 0.64 20.96
CA LEU A 238 -11.52 -0.24 22.08
C LEU A 238 -13.05 -0.45 22.24
N ASP A 239 -13.86 0.56 21.96
CA ASP A 239 -15.33 0.45 22.03
C ASP A 239 -15.87 -0.52 20.96
N ASP A 240 -15.31 -0.48 19.75
CA ASP A 240 -15.64 -1.43 18.69
C ASP A 240 -15.25 -2.87 19.11
N VAL A 241 -14.08 -3.04 19.73
CA VAL A 241 -13.63 -4.34 20.27
C VAL A 241 -14.58 -4.82 21.39
N MET A 242 -14.93 -3.97 22.34
CA MET A 242 -15.84 -4.33 23.44
C MET A 242 -17.23 -4.74 22.96
N THR A 243 -17.73 -4.11 21.89
CA THR A 243 -18.99 -4.50 21.25
C THR A 243 -18.93 -5.95 20.75
N GLN A 244 -17.79 -6.35 20.15
CA GLN A 244 -17.59 -7.72 19.67
C GLN A 244 -17.37 -8.72 20.82
N LEU A 245 -16.60 -8.33 21.84
CA LEU A 245 -16.41 -9.15 23.04
C LEU A 245 -17.75 -9.47 23.72
N GLU A 246 -18.67 -8.50 23.78
CA GLU A 246 -20.02 -8.70 24.33
C GLU A 246 -20.83 -9.67 23.46
N LYS A 247 -20.83 -9.46 22.13
CA LYS A 247 -21.52 -10.33 21.16
C LYS A 247 -21.09 -11.79 21.29
N ASP A 248 -19.80 -12.01 21.48
CA ASP A 248 -19.20 -13.34 21.56
C ASP A 248 -19.14 -13.90 23.00
N GLN A 249 -19.75 -13.18 23.95
CA GLN A 249 -19.90 -13.58 25.35
C GLN A 249 -18.56 -13.84 26.06
N ILE A 250 -17.55 -13.02 25.72
CA ILE A 250 -16.23 -13.05 26.36
C ILE A 250 -16.32 -12.42 27.75
N HIS A 251 -15.58 -12.97 28.70
CA HIS A 251 -15.47 -12.46 30.07
C HIS A 251 -14.02 -12.41 30.59
N GLU A 252 -13.07 -13.04 29.89
CA GLU A 252 -11.65 -12.95 30.17
C GLU A 252 -10.85 -12.57 28.93
N VAL A 253 -9.97 -11.59 29.05
CA VAL A 253 -9.19 -11.00 27.96
C VAL A 253 -7.71 -11.01 28.31
N THR A 254 -6.88 -11.46 27.38
CA THR A 254 -5.44 -11.22 27.42
C THR A 254 -5.07 -10.11 26.44
N LEU A 255 -4.55 -8.99 26.94
CA LEU A 255 -4.07 -7.89 26.13
C LEU A 255 -2.65 -8.16 25.63
N MET A 256 -2.43 -8.04 24.32
CA MET A 256 -1.11 -8.17 23.67
C MET A 256 -0.81 -6.97 22.77
N PRO A 257 0.41 -6.41 22.76
CA PRO A 257 0.76 -5.37 21.82
C PRO A 257 0.97 -5.95 20.42
N PHE A 258 0.42 -5.29 19.40
CA PHE A 258 0.71 -5.55 17.98
C PHE A 258 1.63 -4.46 17.44
N MET A 259 2.78 -4.32 18.10
CA MET A 259 3.84 -3.34 17.81
C MET A 259 5.19 -4.02 17.97
N VAL A 260 6.19 -3.63 17.19
CA VAL A 260 7.52 -4.29 17.21
C VAL A 260 8.14 -4.32 18.60
N VAL A 261 7.96 -3.25 19.37
CA VAL A 261 8.44 -3.13 20.76
C VAL A 261 7.27 -3.00 21.72
N ALA A 262 7.40 -3.57 22.92
CA ALA A 262 6.51 -3.27 24.05
C ALA A 262 6.95 -1.95 24.71
N GLY A 263 6.77 -0.85 23.97
CA GLY A 263 7.17 0.50 24.36
C GLY A 263 6.15 1.22 25.24
N ASP A 264 6.07 2.54 25.09
CA ASP A 264 5.23 3.40 25.94
C ASP A 264 3.74 3.02 25.88
N HIS A 265 3.18 2.89 24.66
CA HIS A 265 1.79 2.49 24.46
C HIS A 265 1.46 1.13 25.12
N ALA A 266 2.35 0.14 25.00
CA ALA A 266 2.12 -1.16 25.62
C ALA A 266 2.12 -1.09 27.16
N ASN A 267 2.99 -0.27 27.75
CA ASN A 267 3.13 -0.19 29.21
C ASN A 267 2.10 0.74 29.86
N ASN A 268 1.69 1.80 29.17
CA ASN A 268 0.81 2.84 29.71
C ASN A 268 -0.61 2.69 29.17
N ASP A 269 -0.81 2.87 27.87
CA ASP A 269 -2.16 2.87 27.27
C ASP A 269 -2.82 1.49 27.31
N MET A 270 -2.06 0.42 27.11
CA MET A 270 -2.60 -0.95 27.19
C MET A 270 -2.67 -1.45 28.63
N ALA A 271 -1.54 -1.45 29.33
CA ALA A 271 -1.35 -2.18 30.58
C ALA A 271 -1.11 -1.28 31.80
N GLY A 272 -1.24 0.05 31.67
CA GLY A 272 -1.03 0.99 32.76
C GLY A 272 -2.10 0.87 33.85
N ASP A 273 -1.84 1.44 35.03
CA ASP A 273 -2.81 1.51 36.13
C ASP A 273 -3.67 2.79 36.07
N GLU A 274 -3.49 3.62 35.03
CA GLU A 274 -4.26 4.85 34.80
C GLU A 274 -5.70 4.55 34.34
N ASP A 275 -6.59 5.53 34.51
CA ASP A 275 -8.04 5.34 34.33
C ASP A 275 -8.45 5.12 32.87
N ASP A 276 -7.62 5.59 31.95
CA ASP A 276 -7.74 5.55 30.50
C ASP A 276 -6.96 4.40 29.85
N SER A 277 -6.25 3.57 30.63
CA SER A 277 -5.64 2.36 30.07
C SER A 277 -6.69 1.32 29.70
N TRP A 278 -6.45 0.55 28.63
CA TRP A 278 -7.34 -0.51 28.16
C TRP A 278 -7.58 -1.55 29.27
N LYS A 279 -6.52 -1.90 30.01
CA LYS A 279 -6.61 -2.80 31.16
C LYS A 279 -7.59 -2.28 32.21
N THR A 280 -7.55 -0.98 32.53
CA THR A 280 -8.44 -0.40 33.53
C THR A 280 -9.87 -0.26 33.01
N ILE A 281 -10.05 0.15 31.75
CA ILE A 281 -11.36 0.26 31.10
C ILE A 281 -12.06 -1.11 31.07
N LEU A 282 -11.42 -2.16 30.55
CA LEU A 282 -11.98 -3.51 30.49
C LEU A 282 -12.32 -4.07 31.89
N LYS A 283 -11.48 -3.81 32.91
CA LYS A 283 -11.80 -4.21 34.28
C LYS A 283 -13.03 -3.50 34.84
N LYS A 284 -13.26 -2.24 34.48
CA LYS A 284 -14.46 -1.48 34.88
C LYS A 284 -15.72 -2.03 34.21
N GLU A 285 -15.61 -2.48 32.97
CA GLU A 285 -16.68 -3.17 32.22
C GLU A 285 -16.91 -4.63 32.68
N GLY A 286 -16.10 -5.13 33.62
CA GLY A 286 -16.32 -6.42 34.29
C GLY A 286 -15.54 -7.59 33.72
N TYR A 287 -14.60 -7.36 32.79
CA TYR A 287 -13.72 -8.39 32.26
C TYR A 287 -12.61 -8.76 33.27
N SER A 288 -12.25 -10.05 33.31
CA SER A 288 -10.95 -10.49 33.83
C SER A 288 -9.88 -10.12 32.80
N VAL A 289 -8.80 -9.44 33.21
CA VAL A 289 -7.80 -8.93 32.26
C VAL A 289 -6.39 -9.37 32.64
N ASN A 290 -5.76 -10.09 31.72
CA ASN A 290 -4.34 -10.45 31.72
C ASN A 290 -3.57 -9.56 30.73
N THR A 291 -2.27 -9.42 30.92
CA THR A 291 -1.39 -8.63 30.05
C THR A 291 -0.17 -9.43 29.64
N TYR A 292 0.14 -9.41 28.35
CA TYR A 292 1.34 -9.97 27.76
C TYR A 292 2.17 -8.82 27.19
N LEU A 293 3.29 -8.49 27.83
CA LEU A 293 4.10 -7.30 27.52
C LEU A 293 5.37 -7.66 26.75
N HIS A 294 5.19 -8.25 25.57
CA HIS A 294 6.28 -8.55 24.65
C HIS A 294 5.98 -7.97 23.27
N GLY A 295 6.95 -7.28 22.68
CA GLY A 295 6.82 -6.74 21.33
C GLY A 295 6.89 -7.83 20.27
N LEU A 296 6.36 -7.57 19.08
CA LEU A 296 6.40 -8.53 17.96
C LEU A 296 7.84 -8.94 17.59
N GLY A 297 8.82 -8.04 17.77
CA GLY A 297 10.23 -8.34 17.50
C GLY A 297 10.85 -9.33 18.49
N GLU A 298 10.18 -9.71 19.58
CA GLU A 298 10.64 -10.79 20.49
C GLU A 298 10.22 -12.18 19.97
N ASN A 299 9.24 -12.24 19.06
CA ASN A 299 8.73 -13.47 18.49
C ASN A 299 9.50 -13.82 17.22
N VAL A 300 10.21 -14.96 17.26
CA VAL A 300 11.03 -15.45 16.15
C VAL A 300 10.23 -15.62 14.85
N ALA A 301 8.94 -15.93 14.93
CA ALA A 301 8.09 -16.04 13.73
C ALA A 301 7.88 -14.67 13.05
N PHE A 302 7.80 -13.57 13.80
CA PHE A 302 7.76 -12.21 13.23
C PHE A 302 9.14 -11.76 12.73
N GLN A 303 10.21 -12.16 13.40
CA GLN A 303 11.58 -11.92 12.91
C GLN A 303 11.79 -12.60 11.54
N GLU A 304 11.22 -13.79 11.34
CA GLU A 304 11.25 -14.50 10.05
C GLU A 304 10.54 -13.73 8.93
N ILE A 305 9.43 -13.04 9.23
CA ILE A 305 8.75 -12.19 8.25
C ILE A 305 9.69 -11.07 7.77
N TYR A 306 10.39 -10.39 8.68
CA TYR A 306 11.35 -9.35 8.32
C TYR A 306 12.54 -9.88 7.52
N LYS A 307 13.06 -11.07 7.85
CA LYS A 307 14.09 -11.74 7.05
C LYS A 307 13.60 -12.06 5.65
N GLN A 308 12.38 -12.59 5.54
CA GLN A 308 11.78 -12.86 4.23
C GLN A 308 11.58 -11.58 3.42
N HIS A 309 11.22 -10.46 4.05
CA HIS A 309 11.09 -9.17 3.34
C HIS A 309 12.43 -8.61 2.84
N VAL A 310 13.53 -8.88 3.56
CA VAL A 310 14.90 -8.63 3.04
C VAL A 310 15.16 -9.50 1.82
N GLN A 311 14.87 -10.81 1.90
CA GLN A 311 15.05 -11.72 0.78
C GLN A 311 14.23 -11.28 -0.44
N ASP A 312 12.97 -10.91 -0.22
CA ASP A 312 12.08 -10.47 -1.28
C ASP A 312 12.61 -9.21 -1.95
N ALA A 313 13.19 -8.26 -1.19
CA ALA A 313 13.84 -7.09 -1.76
C ALA A 313 15.04 -7.48 -2.65
N ILE A 314 15.90 -8.39 -2.18
CA ILE A 314 17.04 -8.93 -2.95
C ILE A 314 16.57 -9.64 -4.23
N ASP A 315 15.44 -10.36 -4.16
CA ASP A 315 14.85 -11.09 -5.28
C ASP A 315 14.05 -10.19 -6.25
N GLY A 316 13.93 -8.89 -5.96
CA GLY A 316 13.20 -7.91 -6.78
C GLY A 316 11.68 -7.87 -6.53
N ASN A 317 11.20 -8.48 -5.45
CA ASN A 317 9.82 -8.45 -4.96
C ASN A 317 9.63 -7.52 -3.73
N GLY A 318 10.58 -6.60 -3.53
CA GLY A 318 10.52 -5.56 -2.50
C GLY A 318 9.62 -4.38 -2.87
N GLN A 319 9.70 -3.33 -2.07
CA GLN A 319 9.11 -2.04 -2.37
C GLN A 319 9.83 -1.39 -3.56
N GLU A 320 9.07 -0.97 -4.57
CA GLU A 320 9.61 -0.14 -5.63
C GLU A 320 10.04 1.22 -5.06
N ILE A 321 11.29 1.60 -5.31
CA ILE A 321 11.84 2.88 -4.90
C ILE A 321 11.65 3.88 -6.04
N PRO A 322 10.86 4.94 -5.85
CA PRO A 322 10.69 5.97 -6.87
C PRO A 322 12.04 6.58 -7.27
N LYS A 323 12.12 7.11 -8.50
CA LYS A 323 13.26 7.94 -8.89
C LYS A 323 13.25 9.26 -8.12
N PRO A 324 14.42 9.89 -7.89
CA PRO A 324 14.49 11.23 -7.32
C PRO A 324 13.64 12.19 -8.16
N LEU A 325 12.78 12.94 -7.48
CA LEU A 325 11.89 13.90 -8.13
C LEU A 325 12.66 15.16 -8.54
N VAL A 326 12.55 15.56 -9.81
CA VAL A 326 13.09 16.82 -10.32
C VAL A 326 11.94 17.79 -10.53
N GLN A 327 11.75 18.79 -9.68
CA GLN A 327 10.57 19.66 -9.80
C GLN A 327 10.66 20.64 -10.98
N VAL A 328 9.51 20.91 -11.61
CA VAL A 328 9.37 21.94 -12.64
C VAL A 328 9.53 23.32 -12.01
N ALA A 329 10.34 24.18 -12.63
CA ALA A 329 10.52 25.55 -12.18
C ALA A 329 9.29 26.42 -12.52
N ALA A 330 8.85 27.23 -11.55
CA ALA A 330 7.81 28.22 -11.74
C ALA A 330 8.23 29.29 -12.77
N ASP A 331 7.30 29.72 -13.62
CA ASP A 331 7.38 31.00 -14.32
C ASP A 331 6.19 31.86 -13.87
N GLU A 332 6.37 32.52 -12.73
CA GLU A 332 5.32 33.34 -12.09
C GLU A 332 4.77 34.44 -13.02
N SER A 333 5.54 34.83 -14.05
CA SER A 333 5.10 35.85 -15.02
C SER A 333 3.96 35.38 -15.93
N LYS A 334 3.73 34.06 -16.01
CA LYS A 334 2.63 33.46 -16.78
C LYS A 334 1.33 33.37 -16.00
N TRP A 335 1.35 33.50 -14.68
CA TRP A 335 0.16 33.40 -13.86
C TRP A 335 -0.84 34.51 -14.19
N VAL A 336 -2.10 34.12 -14.36
CA VAL A 336 -3.22 35.04 -14.53
C VAL A 336 -3.91 35.16 -13.18
N ALA A 337 -3.84 36.34 -12.59
CA ALA A 337 -4.39 36.61 -11.26
C ALA A 337 -5.86 36.17 -11.14
N GLY A 338 -6.14 35.37 -10.10
CA GLY A 338 -7.45 34.81 -9.79
C GLY A 338 -7.89 33.64 -10.66
N LYS A 339 -7.04 33.14 -11.57
CA LYS A 339 -7.39 31.99 -12.42
C LYS A 339 -7.19 30.68 -11.67
N LYS A 340 -8.29 29.96 -11.45
CA LYS A 340 -8.33 28.74 -10.64
C LYS A 340 -8.89 27.56 -11.43
N ALA A 341 -8.43 26.35 -11.10
CA ALA A 341 -8.95 25.13 -11.71
C ALA A 341 -9.13 24.00 -10.70
N VAL A 342 -10.12 23.15 -10.95
CA VAL A 342 -10.22 21.81 -10.35
C VAL A 342 -9.90 20.80 -11.45
N MET A 343 -8.78 20.10 -11.33
CA MET A 343 -8.45 18.98 -12.20
C MET A 343 -9.04 17.70 -11.61
N VAL A 344 -10.05 17.14 -12.29
CA VAL A 344 -10.69 15.88 -11.93
C VAL A 344 -9.98 14.75 -12.68
N VAL A 345 -9.40 13.83 -11.93
CA VAL A 345 -8.57 12.74 -12.46
C VAL A 345 -9.25 11.39 -12.24
N SER A 346 -9.29 10.54 -13.26
CA SER A 346 -9.82 9.17 -13.13
C SER A 346 -9.07 8.20 -14.04
N PHE A 347 -9.23 6.89 -13.86
CA PHE A 347 -8.73 5.92 -14.85
C PHE A 347 -9.32 6.15 -16.26
N GLY A 348 -10.57 6.62 -16.30
CA GLY A 348 -11.34 6.84 -17.51
C GLY A 348 -12.08 5.58 -17.96
N THR A 349 -12.94 5.74 -18.98
CA THR A 349 -13.63 4.60 -19.60
C THR A 349 -13.94 4.85 -21.06
N SER A 350 -13.88 3.77 -21.84
CA SER A 350 -14.30 3.76 -23.24
C SER A 350 -15.81 3.58 -23.42
N TYR A 351 -16.57 3.35 -22.35
CA TYR A 351 -18.03 3.18 -22.38
C TYR A 351 -18.70 4.55 -22.27
N ALA A 352 -19.32 5.03 -23.36
CA ALA A 352 -19.81 6.41 -23.44
C ALA A 352 -20.91 6.73 -22.44
N ASP A 353 -21.86 5.82 -22.22
CA ASP A 353 -23.01 6.05 -21.36
C ASP A 353 -22.59 6.16 -19.89
N THR A 354 -21.87 5.16 -19.35
CA THR A 354 -21.37 5.22 -17.96
C THR A 354 -20.32 6.33 -17.78
N ARG A 355 -19.50 6.66 -18.80
CA ARG A 355 -18.64 7.86 -18.72
C ARG A 355 -19.47 9.10 -18.40
N LYS A 356 -20.54 9.32 -19.18
CA LYS A 356 -21.45 10.47 -19.02
C LYS A 356 -22.18 10.45 -17.67
N MET A 357 -22.72 9.31 -17.29
CA MET A 357 -23.54 9.18 -16.09
C MET A 357 -22.71 9.18 -14.80
N SER A 358 -21.41 8.86 -14.87
CA SER A 358 -20.55 8.76 -13.71
C SER A 358 -19.49 9.86 -13.65
N ILE A 359 -18.52 9.82 -14.56
CA ILE A 359 -17.37 10.74 -14.55
C ILE A 359 -17.85 12.16 -14.87
N GLU A 360 -18.56 12.34 -16.00
CA GLU A 360 -19.00 13.68 -16.40
C GLU A 360 -20.07 14.23 -15.44
N ALA A 361 -20.90 13.37 -14.85
CA ALA A 361 -21.85 13.78 -13.82
C ALA A 361 -21.14 14.29 -12.55
N THR A 362 -20.09 13.60 -12.10
CA THR A 362 -19.28 14.04 -10.95
C THR A 362 -18.55 15.35 -11.26
N GLU A 363 -17.95 15.48 -12.44
CA GLU A 363 -17.31 16.72 -12.90
C GLU A 363 -18.30 17.89 -12.94
N ASN A 364 -19.52 17.66 -13.42
CA ASN A 364 -20.57 18.68 -13.44
C ASN A 364 -21.00 19.06 -12.02
N ALA A 365 -21.17 18.10 -11.11
CA ALA A 365 -21.49 18.37 -9.70
C ALA A 365 -20.42 19.25 -9.03
N ILE A 366 -19.14 18.97 -9.30
CA ILE A 366 -18.01 19.81 -8.86
C ILE A 366 -18.11 21.21 -9.47
N GLY A 367 -18.35 21.32 -10.78
CA GLY A 367 -18.47 22.62 -11.46
C GLY A 367 -19.67 23.45 -10.99
N GLU A 368 -20.79 22.81 -10.65
CA GLU A 368 -21.97 23.45 -10.08
C GLU A 368 -21.71 23.96 -8.66
N ALA A 369 -20.96 23.20 -7.85
CA ALA A 369 -20.57 23.61 -6.50
C ALA A 369 -19.52 24.73 -6.49
N TYR A 370 -18.62 24.76 -7.48
CA TYR A 370 -17.50 25.70 -7.55
C TYR A 370 -17.44 26.46 -8.89
N PRO A 371 -18.41 27.34 -9.19
CA PRO A 371 -18.52 28.00 -10.50
C PRO A 371 -17.35 28.96 -10.82
N ASP A 372 -16.58 29.36 -9.81
CA ASP A 372 -15.40 30.21 -9.97
C ASP A 372 -14.14 29.41 -10.39
N TYR A 373 -14.20 28.07 -10.38
CA TYR A 373 -13.11 27.20 -10.78
C TYR A 373 -13.38 26.58 -12.15
N GLN A 374 -12.38 26.58 -13.04
CA GLN A 374 -12.43 25.82 -14.27
C GLN A 374 -12.30 24.32 -13.95
N VAL A 375 -13.29 23.50 -14.31
CA VAL A 375 -13.17 22.04 -14.22
C VAL A 375 -12.40 21.50 -15.43
N VAL A 376 -11.34 20.73 -15.17
CA VAL A 376 -10.48 20.11 -16.20
C VAL A 376 -10.44 18.61 -15.97
N ARG A 377 -10.66 17.83 -17.03
CA ARG A 377 -10.61 16.36 -17.00
C ARG A 377 -9.21 15.87 -17.36
N ALA A 378 -8.71 14.88 -16.63
CA ALA A 378 -7.55 14.08 -17.02
C ALA A 378 -7.79 12.58 -16.77
N PHE A 379 -7.28 11.72 -17.66
CA PHE A 379 -7.34 10.26 -17.51
C PHE A 379 -5.97 9.65 -17.27
N THR A 380 -5.83 8.74 -16.30
CA THR A 380 -4.55 8.05 -16.04
C THR A 380 -4.26 6.98 -17.09
N SER A 381 -5.29 6.35 -17.67
CA SER A 381 -5.10 5.27 -18.66
C SER A 381 -4.80 5.79 -20.07
N GLN A 382 -3.52 5.73 -20.48
CA GLN A 382 -3.13 6.06 -21.85
C GLN A 382 -3.80 5.15 -22.90
N PHE A 383 -4.11 3.91 -22.54
CA PHE A 383 -4.88 3.01 -23.41
C PHE A 383 -6.28 3.57 -23.70
N ILE A 384 -7.00 4.03 -22.68
CA ILE A 384 -8.34 4.62 -22.83
C ILE A 384 -8.26 5.93 -23.61
N ILE A 385 -7.29 6.80 -23.31
CA ILE A 385 -7.05 8.05 -24.05
C ILE A 385 -6.88 7.76 -25.54
N ASN A 386 -5.97 6.86 -25.90
CA ASN A 386 -5.69 6.48 -27.29
C ASN A 386 -6.91 5.86 -27.97
N LYS A 387 -7.67 5.03 -27.25
CA LYS A 387 -8.88 4.39 -27.76
C LYS A 387 -9.98 5.41 -28.07
N LEU A 388 -10.21 6.38 -27.19
CA LEU A 388 -11.19 7.45 -27.38
C LEU A 388 -10.79 8.38 -28.53
N ALA A 389 -9.52 8.76 -28.63
CA ALA A 389 -9.02 9.58 -29.74
C ALA A 389 -9.21 8.87 -31.09
N LYS A 390 -8.86 7.58 -31.16
CA LYS A 390 -8.94 6.80 -32.41
C LYS A 390 -10.37 6.44 -32.82
N ARG A 391 -11.20 6.00 -31.87
CA ARG A 391 -12.55 5.47 -32.16
C ARG A 391 -13.59 6.58 -32.24
N ASP A 392 -13.51 7.55 -31.34
CA ASP A 392 -14.57 8.54 -31.10
C ASP A 392 -14.13 9.98 -31.40
N ASN A 393 -12.86 10.21 -31.74
CA ASN A 393 -12.27 11.54 -31.94
C ASN A 393 -12.42 12.45 -30.70
N ILE A 394 -12.38 11.85 -29.51
CA ILE A 394 -12.40 12.54 -28.22
C ILE A 394 -10.96 12.63 -27.72
N ILE A 395 -10.47 13.85 -27.50
CA ILE A 395 -9.14 14.10 -26.94
C ILE A 395 -9.28 14.34 -25.44
N VAL A 396 -8.56 13.56 -24.65
CA VAL A 396 -8.47 13.69 -23.19
C VAL A 396 -6.99 13.69 -22.84
N LEU A 397 -6.58 14.59 -21.96
CA LEU A 397 -5.19 14.71 -21.51
C LEU A 397 -4.88 13.63 -20.46
N ASN A 398 -3.65 13.18 -20.42
CA ASN A 398 -3.12 12.51 -19.22
C ASN A 398 -2.78 13.55 -18.12
N PRO A 399 -2.46 13.13 -16.87
CA PRO A 399 -2.18 14.08 -15.79
C PRO A 399 -1.01 15.04 -16.09
N GLU A 400 0.10 14.57 -16.67
CA GLU A 400 1.26 15.40 -17.01
C GLU A 400 0.88 16.48 -18.04
N GLU A 401 0.22 16.06 -19.14
CA GLU A 401 -0.27 16.96 -20.18
C GLU A 401 -1.27 17.99 -19.62
N ALA A 402 -2.12 17.58 -18.67
CA ALA A 402 -3.08 18.47 -18.02
C ALA A 402 -2.38 19.51 -17.13
N PHE A 403 -1.38 19.12 -16.34
CA PHE A 403 -0.56 20.07 -15.58
C PHE A 403 0.14 21.07 -16.51
N GLU A 404 0.78 20.59 -17.57
CA GLU A 404 1.45 21.45 -18.55
C GLU A 404 0.51 22.44 -19.23
N GLN A 405 -0.69 21.97 -19.62
CA GLN A 405 -1.71 22.83 -20.20
C GLN A 405 -2.21 23.88 -19.21
N LEU A 406 -2.47 23.51 -17.95
CA LEU A 406 -2.92 24.43 -16.90
C LEU A 406 -1.86 25.50 -16.59
N MET A 407 -0.58 25.12 -16.57
CA MET A 407 0.54 26.07 -16.44
C MET A 407 0.62 27.01 -17.65
N ALA A 408 0.48 26.49 -18.87
CA ALA A 408 0.48 27.30 -20.09
C ALA A 408 -0.71 28.27 -20.14
N ASP A 409 -1.84 27.86 -19.58
CA ASP A 409 -3.06 28.65 -19.44
C ASP A 409 -2.96 29.70 -18.32
N GLY A 410 -1.88 29.70 -17.53
CA GLY A 410 -1.63 30.65 -16.45
C GLY A 410 -2.52 30.44 -15.23
N VAL A 411 -2.95 29.21 -14.96
CA VAL A 411 -3.65 28.87 -13.70
C VAL A 411 -2.69 29.05 -12.53
N GLU A 412 -3.12 29.78 -11.50
CA GLU A 412 -2.31 29.99 -10.30
C GLU A 412 -2.74 29.11 -9.12
N GLU A 413 -4.03 28.79 -8.99
CA GLU A 413 -4.55 27.92 -7.92
C GLU A 413 -5.18 26.66 -8.52
N LEU A 414 -4.68 25.49 -8.10
CA LEU A 414 -5.12 24.20 -8.61
C LEU A 414 -5.57 23.29 -7.47
N VAL A 415 -6.75 22.69 -7.62
CA VAL A 415 -7.20 21.55 -6.82
C VAL A 415 -7.14 20.31 -7.69
N VAL A 416 -6.47 19.25 -7.24
CA VAL A 416 -6.43 17.95 -7.93
C VAL A 416 -7.35 16.99 -7.19
N GLN A 417 -8.47 16.61 -7.79
CA GLN A 417 -9.44 15.68 -7.21
C GLN A 417 -9.42 14.35 -7.97
N PRO A 418 -8.86 13.28 -7.39
CA PRO A 418 -8.99 11.95 -7.96
C PRO A 418 -10.39 11.38 -7.72
N LEU A 419 -10.94 10.68 -8.70
CA LEU A 419 -12.11 9.82 -8.58
C LEU A 419 -11.71 8.37 -8.25
N HIS A 420 -10.60 8.18 -7.53
CA HIS A 420 -10.15 6.85 -7.14
C HIS A 420 -10.98 6.34 -5.95
N ILE A 421 -11.09 5.01 -5.82
CA ILE A 421 -11.76 4.38 -4.67
C ILE A 421 -10.88 4.44 -3.41
N MET A 422 -9.56 4.29 -3.57
CA MET A 422 -8.61 4.17 -2.47
C MET A 422 -7.29 4.88 -2.79
N ALA A 423 -6.46 5.11 -1.77
CA ALA A 423 -5.10 5.64 -1.90
C ALA A 423 -4.12 4.53 -2.37
N GLY A 424 -4.41 3.94 -3.53
CA GLY A 424 -3.63 2.86 -4.15
C GLY A 424 -2.49 3.37 -5.04
N SER A 425 -1.93 2.46 -5.85
CA SER A 425 -0.83 2.76 -6.78
C SER A 425 -1.15 3.93 -7.72
N GLU A 426 -2.35 3.97 -8.31
CA GLU A 426 -2.78 5.07 -9.18
C GLU A 426 -2.85 6.42 -8.46
N TYR A 427 -3.25 6.43 -7.19
CA TYR A 427 -3.25 7.65 -6.38
C TYR A 427 -1.81 8.09 -6.10
N ASN A 428 -0.93 7.15 -5.73
CA ASN A 428 0.47 7.45 -5.43
C ASN A 428 1.23 7.94 -6.67
N GLU A 429 0.99 7.36 -7.84
CA GLU A 429 1.53 7.83 -9.12
C GLU A 429 1.07 9.26 -9.41
N LEU A 430 -0.24 9.54 -9.27
CA LEU A 430 -0.78 10.90 -9.43
C LEU A 430 -0.14 11.89 -8.45
N MET A 431 0.06 11.50 -7.17
CA MET A 431 0.74 12.35 -6.19
C MET A 431 2.20 12.60 -6.58
N GLY A 432 2.91 11.59 -7.09
CA GLY A 432 4.27 11.73 -7.60
C GLY A 432 4.36 12.71 -8.78
N ILE A 433 3.45 12.58 -9.76
CA ILE A 433 3.32 13.53 -10.87
C ILE A 433 3.00 14.93 -10.32
N ALA A 434 2.06 15.05 -9.39
CA ALA A 434 1.70 16.35 -8.86
C ALA A 434 2.85 17.03 -8.10
N LYS A 435 3.64 16.28 -7.32
CA LYS A 435 4.84 16.77 -6.62
C LYS A 435 5.92 17.26 -7.59
N HIS A 436 5.98 16.67 -8.79
CA HIS A 436 6.85 17.14 -9.89
C HIS A 436 6.42 18.53 -10.39
N TYR A 437 5.12 18.77 -10.57
CA TYR A 437 4.58 20.02 -11.12
C TYR A 437 4.17 21.08 -10.08
N GLU A 438 4.15 20.74 -8.78
CA GLU A 438 3.59 21.58 -7.71
C GLU A 438 4.13 23.02 -7.71
N LYS A 439 5.44 23.19 -7.89
CA LYS A 439 6.09 24.50 -7.96
C LYS A 439 5.71 25.33 -9.19
N GLY A 440 5.03 24.76 -10.18
CA GLY A 440 4.51 25.48 -11.34
C GLY A 440 3.31 26.39 -11.03
N PHE A 441 2.67 26.20 -9.88
CA PHE A 441 1.48 26.91 -9.44
C PHE A 441 1.77 27.70 -8.17
N LYS A 442 0.91 28.68 -7.86
CA LYS A 442 0.96 29.39 -6.59
C LYS A 442 0.49 28.51 -5.44
N SER A 443 -0.50 27.65 -5.69
CA SER A 443 -0.89 26.58 -4.77
C SER A 443 -1.44 25.38 -5.54
N VAL A 444 -1.10 24.19 -5.07
CA VAL A 444 -1.74 22.93 -5.49
C VAL A 444 -2.26 22.26 -4.22
N THR A 445 -3.53 21.88 -4.23
CA THR A 445 -4.16 21.14 -3.13
C THR A 445 -4.77 19.86 -3.64
N PHE A 446 -4.94 18.87 -2.76
CA PHE A 446 -5.30 17.52 -3.13
C PHE A 446 -6.58 17.06 -2.45
N GLY A 447 -7.53 16.64 -3.27
CA GLY A 447 -8.69 15.87 -2.86
C GLY A 447 -8.28 14.46 -2.42
N LYS A 448 -9.06 13.90 -1.49
CA LYS A 448 -8.91 12.51 -1.07
C LYS A 448 -9.58 11.57 -2.09
N PRO A 449 -9.15 10.30 -2.19
CA PRO A 449 -9.97 9.25 -2.81
C PRO A 449 -11.19 8.93 -1.95
N LEU A 450 -12.13 8.14 -2.50
CA LEU A 450 -13.42 7.85 -1.87
C LEU A 450 -13.30 7.29 -0.45
N LEU A 451 -12.43 6.29 -0.25
CA LEU A 451 -12.22 5.60 1.03
C LEU A 451 -10.83 5.96 1.56
N ASN A 452 -10.76 7.01 2.40
CA ASN A 452 -9.50 7.59 2.88
C ASN A 452 -9.47 7.82 4.42
N GLY A 453 -10.16 6.98 5.17
CA GLY A 453 -10.23 7.07 6.64
C GLY A 453 -11.62 6.73 7.16
N ILE A 454 -11.75 6.48 8.46
CA ILE A 454 -12.99 5.96 9.08
C ILE A 454 -14.24 6.80 8.73
N GLU A 455 -14.12 8.12 8.78
CA GLU A 455 -15.20 9.05 8.41
C GLU A 455 -15.65 8.85 6.96
N ASP A 456 -14.70 8.71 6.03
CA ASP A 456 -14.99 8.51 4.61
C ASP A 456 -15.66 7.13 4.36
N TYR A 457 -15.28 6.08 5.11
CA TYR A 457 -15.96 4.77 5.04
C TYR A 457 -17.42 4.86 5.52
N GLU A 458 -17.68 5.56 6.63
CA GLU A 458 -19.04 5.73 7.17
C GLU A 458 -19.92 6.54 6.21
N ILE A 459 -19.38 7.62 5.62
CA ILE A 459 -20.07 8.42 4.62
C ILE A 459 -20.35 7.57 3.36
N ALA A 460 -19.39 6.78 2.89
CA ALA A 460 -19.57 5.89 1.75
C ALA A 460 -20.62 4.79 2.03
N ALA A 461 -20.67 4.24 3.24
CA ALA A 461 -21.71 3.30 3.65
C ALA A 461 -23.09 3.96 3.64
N GLN A 462 -23.19 5.20 4.11
CA GLN A 462 -24.43 5.97 4.06
C GLN A 462 -24.86 6.29 2.61
N ALA A 463 -23.92 6.66 1.74
CA ALA A 463 -24.17 6.87 0.31
C ALA A 463 -24.60 5.59 -0.41
N LEU A 464 -24.00 4.45 -0.04
CA LEU A 464 -24.41 3.15 -0.56
C LEU A 464 -25.87 2.83 -0.22
N LYS A 465 -26.34 3.19 0.99
CA LYS A 465 -27.70 2.92 1.44
C LYS A 465 -28.77 3.46 0.51
N SER A 466 -28.54 4.59 -0.18
CA SER A 466 -29.51 5.19 -1.09
C SER A 466 -29.73 4.41 -2.39
N GLN A 467 -28.85 3.46 -2.71
CA GLN A 467 -28.96 2.60 -3.90
C GLN A 467 -29.10 1.11 -3.60
N LEU A 468 -29.12 0.70 -2.31
CA LEU A 468 -29.38 -0.69 -1.95
C LEU A 468 -30.84 -1.08 -2.22
N PRO A 469 -31.11 -2.30 -2.73
CA PRO A 469 -32.47 -2.84 -2.76
C PRO A 469 -32.97 -3.14 -1.35
N GLU A 470 -34.27 -3.43 -1.22
CA GLU A 470 -34.77 -4.09 -0.01
C GLU A 470 -34.16 -5.49 0.08
N ILE A 471 -33.51 -5.82 1.20
CA ILE A 471 -32.82 -7.11 1.41
C ILE A 471 -33.65 -7.98 2.35
N GLY A 472 -34.16 -9.10 1.85
CA GLY A 472 -34.87 -10.12 2.65
C GLY A 472 -33.93 -11.10 3.36
N GLU A 473 -34.48 -11.99 4.19
CA GLU A 473 -33.74 -12.90 5.09
C GLU A 473 -32.70 -13.79 4.39
N LYS A 474 -32.92 -14.19 3.13
CA LYS A 474 -32.01 -15.04 2.34
C LYS A 474 -31.42 -14.32 1.13
N GLN A 475 -31.52 -13.00 1.12
CA GLN A 475 -31.01 -12.17 0.06
C GLN A 475 -29.74 -11.47 0.52
N ALA A 476 -28.84 -11.17 -0.39
CA ALA A 476 -27.63 -10.40 -0.10
C ALA A 476 -27.31 -9.45 -1.24
N VAL A 477 -26.56 -8.41 -0.91
CA VAL A 477 -25.88 -7.59 -1.90
C VAL A 477 -24.40 -7.94 -1.91
N VAL A 478 -23.84 -8.19 -3.09
CA VAL A 478 -22.39 -8.36 -3.27
C VAL A 478 -21.86 -7.16 -4.04
N LEU A 479 -20.95 -6.44 -3.42
CA LEU A 479 -20.19 -5.33 -4.00
C LEU A 479 -18.91 -5.88 -4.60
N MET A 480 -18.75 -5.76 -5.92
CA MET A 480 -17.54 -6.14 -6.63
C MET A 480 -16.68 -4.90 -6.92
N GLY A 481 -15.61 -4.72 -6.15
CA GLY A 481 -14.56 -3.75 -6.44
C GLY A 481 -13.54 -4.29 -7.45
N HIS A 482 -12.69 -3.40 -7.97
CA HIS A 482 -11.57 -3.84 -8.79
C HIS A 482 -10.50 -4.53 -7.93
N GLY A 483 -10.08 -3.84 -6.86
CA GLY A 483 -8.97 -4.25 -5.99
C GLY A 483 -7.58 -4.06 -6.63
N THR A 484 -6.52 -4.46 -5.93
CA THR A 484 -5.12 -4.29 -6.34
C THR A 484 -4.18 -5.15 -5.49
N HIS A 485 -2.98 -5.44 -5.98
CA HIS A 485 -1.87 -5.96 -5.17
C HIS A 485 -1.21 -4.90 -4.24
N HIS A 486 -1.54 -3.62 -4.39
CA HIS A 486 -1.03 -2.56 -3.51
C HIS A 486 -1.59 -2.69 -2.07
N PRO A 487 -0.84 -2.31 -1.01
CA PRO A 487 -1.29 -2.45 0.40
C PRO A 487 -2.60 -1.74 0.73
N ALA A 488 -2.92 -0.69 -0.04
CA ALA A 488 -4.18 0.03 0.05
C ALA A 488 -5.42 -0.87 -0.16
N ASN A 489 -5.26 -2.07 -0.76
CA ASN A 489 -6.35 -3.02 -0.93
C ASN A 489 -7.00 -3.45 0.40
N ALA A 490 -6.30 -3.33 1.53
CA ALA A 490 -6.86 -3.48 2.88
C ALA A 490 -8.13 -2.63 3.12
N THR A 491 -8.31 -1.56 2.34
CA THR A 491 -9.50 -0.72 2.30
C THR A 491 -10.79 -1.52 2.13
N TYR A 492 -10.83 -2.56 1.30
CA TYR A 492 -12.06 -3.33 1.07
C TYR A 492 -12.48 -4.15 2.28
N ALA A 493 -11.53 -4.78 2.97
CA ALA A 493 -11.79 -5.47 4.24
C ALA A 493 -12.19 -4.49 5.35
N CYS A 494 -11.55 -3.31 5.39
CA CYS A 494 -11.96 -2.25 6.31
C CYS A 494 -13.39 -1.75 6.02
N PHE A 495 -13.75 -1.60 4.75
CA PHE A 495 -15.11 -1.19 4.37
C PHE A 495 -16.14 -2.26 4.74
N GLN A 496 -15.86 -3.55 4.54
CA GLN A 496 -16.70 -4.64 5.05
C GLN A 496 -16.93 -4.53 6.56
N SER A 497 -15.86 -4.30 7.33
CA SER A 497 -15.95 -4.13 8.78
C SER A 497 -16.85 -2.95 9.16
N VAL A 498 -16.75 -1.82 8.46
CA VAL A 498 -17.61 -0.65 8.69
C VAL A 498 -19.05 -0.91 8.30
N LEU A 499 -19.32 -1.62 7.19
CA LEU A 499 -20.68 -2.02 6.79
C LEU A 499 -21.36 -2.84 7.89
N ASN A 500 -20.66 -3.82 8.46
CA ASN A 500 -21.17 -4.62 9.59
C ASN A 500 -21.44 -3.73 10.81
N LYS A 501 -20.51 -2.82 11.16
CA LYS A 501 -20.68 -1.86 12.26
C LYS A 501 -21.93 -1.00 12.12
N VAL A 502 -22.30 -0.59 10.90
CA VAL A 502 -23.50 0.22 10.66
C VAL A 502 -24.77 -0.61 10.39
N GLY A 503 -24.72 -1.93 10.63
CA GLY A 503 -25.85 -2.84 10.53
C GLY A 503 -26.21 -3.27 9.10
N MET A 504 -25.23 -3.27 8.20
CA MET A 504 -25.36 -3.76 6.82
C MET A 504 -24.76 -5.17 6.66
N ASP A 505 -25.10 -6.08 7.59
CA ASP A 505 -24.49 -7.42 7.68
C ASP A 505 -24.75 -8.30 6.43
N GLN A 506 -25.79 -8.01 5.63
CA GLN A 506 -26.12 -8.73 4.38
C GLN A 506 -25.50 -8.08 3.12
N VAL A 507 -24.52 -7.19 3.30
CA VAL A 507 -23.75 -6.57 2.22
C VAL A 507 -22.31 -7.08 2.28
N TYR A 508 -21.86 -7.76 1.23
CA TYR A 508 -20.56 -8.38 1.15
C TYR A 508 -19.67 -7.67 0.13
N VAL A 509 -18.42 -7.42 0.47
CA VAL A 509 -17.43 -6.75 -0.37
C VAL A 509 -16.41 -7.77 -0.85
N GLY A 510 -16.17 -7.80 -2.16
CA GLY A 510 -15.06 -8.54 -2.72
C GLY A 510 -14.45 -7.84 -3.92
N THR A 511 -13.29 -8.31 -4.34
CA THR A 511 -12.48 -7.70 -5.39
C THR A 511 -12.14 -8.69 -6.50
N VAL A 512 -12.05 -8.22 -7.73
CA VAL A 512 -11.54 -9.02 -8.86
C VAL A 512 -10.06 -9.35 -8.65
N GLU A 513 -9.28 -8.39 -8.15
CA GLU A 513 -7.86 -8.52 -7.87
C GLU A 513 -7.58 -8.20 -6.39
N GLY A 514 -7.04 -9.15 -5.63
CA GLY A 514 -6.71 -8.94 -4.22
C GLY A 514 -7.68 -9.60 -3.25
N TYR A 515 -7.86 -8.98 -2.08
CA TYR A 515 -8.63 -9.52 -0.95
C TYR A 515 -9.70 -8.53 -0.44
N PRO A 516 -10.92 -8.96 -0.06
CA PRO A 516 -11.45 -10.32 -0.14
C PRO A 516 -11.65 -10.81 -1.58
N ALA A 517 -11.25 -12.04 -1.86
CA ALA A 517 -11.45 -12.67 -3.16
C ALA A 517 -12.87 -13.24 -3.29
N PHE A 518 -13.22 -13.71 -4.50
CA PHE A 518 -14.52 -14.35 -4.75
C PHE A 518 -14.81 -15.50 -3.79
N GLU A 519 -13.81 -16.35 -3.52
CA GLU A 519 -13.94 -17.51 -2.63
C GLU A 519 -14.28 -17.09 -1.20
N ASP A 520 -13.70 -15.99 -0.72
CA ASP A 520 -13.97 -15.46 0.62
C ASP A 520 -15.42 -14.97 0.72
N VAL A 521 -15.92 -14.28 -0.31
CA VAL A 521 -17.33 -13.85 -0.37
C VAL A 521 -18.27 -15.05 -0.45
N LEU A 522 -17.94 -16.04 -1.29
CA LEU A 522 -18.75 -17.25 -1.45
C LEU A 522 -18.87 -18.05 -0.15
N GLU A 523 -17.80 -18.13 0.63
CA GLU A 523 -17.80 -18.80 1.93
C GLU A 523 -18.77 -18.12 2.90
N HIS A 524 -18.73 -16.79 3.02
CA HIS A 524 -19.65 -16.03 3.86
C HIS A 524 -21.11 -16.18 3.41
N LEU A 525 -21.41 -16.03 2.11
CA LEU A 525 -22.77 -16.21 1.58
C LEU A 525 -23.35 -17.58 1.92
N LYS A 526 -22.53 -18.64 1.88
CA LYS A 526 -22.94 -20.00 2.25
C LYS A 526 -23.12 -20.17 3.75
N ALA A 527 -22.22 -19.61 4.56
CA ALA A 527 -22.31 -19.64 6.01
C ALA A 527 -23.60 -18.98 6.51
N ASP A 528 -23.99 -17.87 5.86
CA ASP A 528 -25.18 -17.09 6.22
C ASP A 528 -26.47 -17.62 5.57
N GLY A 529 -26.39 -18.68 4.77
CA GLY A 529 -27.56 -19.34 4.19
C GLY A 529 -28.27 -18.52 3.12
N ILE A 530 -27.53 -17.68 2.40
CA ILE A 530 -28.04 -16.84 1.31
C ILE A 530 -28.42 -17.71 0.10
N GLU A 531 -29.52 -17.34 -0.57
CA GLU A 531 -30.02 -18.03 -1.78
C GLU A 531 -30.11 -17.08 -2.99
N GLU A 532 -30.25 -15.77 -2.76
CA GLU A 532 -30.40 -14.76 -3.80
C GLU A 532 -29.38 -13.62 -3.61
N VAL A 533 -28.73 -13.21 -4.69
CA VAL A 533 -27.67 -12.20 -4.68
C VAL A 533 -27.98 -11.11 -5.69
N THR A 534 -27.99 -9.86 -5.22
CA THR A 534 -27.86 -8.69 -6.09
C THR A 534 -26.39 -8.32 -6.21
N LEU A 535 -25.82 -8.46 -7.41
CA LEU A 535 -24.42 -8.16 -7.68
C LEU A 535 -24.29 -6.73 -8.23
N MET A 536 -23.54 -5.89 -7.52
CA MET A 536 -23.35 -4.46 -7.81
C MET A 536 -21.86 -4.13 -7.99
N PRO A 537 -21.47 -3.28 -8.96
CA PRO A 537 -20.10 -2.83 -9.08
C PRO A 537 -19.81 -1.75 -8.03
N PHE A 538 -18.70 -1.88 -7.32
CA PHE A 538 -18.17 -0.85 -6.43
C PHE A 538 -16.96 -0.18 -7.09
N MET A 539 -17.24 0.48 -8.21
CA MET A 539 -16.30 1.20 -9.06
C MET A 539 -16.99 2.47 -9.55
N VAL A 540 -16.24 3.56 -9.78
CA VAL A 540 -16.83 4.83 -10.22
C VAL A 540 -17.67 4.67 -11.49
N VAL A 541 -17.22 3.82 -12.42
CA VAL A 541 -17.92 3.49 -13.67
C VAL A 541 -18.28 2.01 -13.71
N ALA A 542 -19.45 1.69 -14.27
CA ALA A 542 -19.81 0.33 -14.67
C ALA A 542 -19.20 0.01 -16.05
N GLY A 543 -17.87 -0.05 -16.09
CA GLY A 543 -17.07 -0.24 -17.30
C GLY A 543 -16.82 -1.70 -17.67
N ASP A 544 -15.63 -1.98 -18.22
CA ASP A 544 -15.25 -3.30 -18.74
C ASP A 544 -15.41 -4.40 -17.68
N HIS A 545 -14.85 -4.20 -16.48
CA HIS A 545 -14.93 -5.18 -15.39
C HIS A 545 -16.36 -5.47 -14.92
N ALA A 546 -17.22 -4.44 -14.86
CA ALA A 546 -18.62 -4.66 -14.52
C ALA A 546 -19.36 -5.46 -15.61
N ASN A 547 -19.04 -5.24 -16.88
CA ASN A 547 -19.71 -5.91 -17.99
C ASN A 547 -19.20 -7.34 -18.22
N ASN A 548 -17.91 -7.60 -17.99
CA ASN A 548 -17.26 -8.87 -18.32
C ASN A 548 -17.03 -9.72 -17.07
N ASP A 549 -16.22 -9.25 -16.12
CA ASP A 549 -15.85 -10.03 -14.92
C ASP A 549 -17.03 -10.18 -13.95
N MET A 550 -17.87 -9.16 -13.81
CA MET A 550 -19.02 -9.23 -12.90
C MET A 550 -20.23 -9.89 -13.56
N ALA A 551 -20.69 -9.31 -14.67
CA ALA A 551 -21.98 -9.65 -15.30
C ALA A 551 -21.86 -10.37 -16.65
N GLY A 552 -20.66 -10.79 -17.05
CA GLY A 552 -20.43 -11.52 -18.29
C GLY A 552 -21.11 -12.90 -18.30
N ASP A 553 -21.09 -13.56 -19.44
CA ASP A 553 -21.61 -14.94 -19.59
C ASP A 553 -20.47 -15.99 -19.60
N GLU A 554 -19.21 -15.56 -19.47
CA GLU A 554 -18.05 -16.45 -19.40
C GLU A 554 -17.99 -17.19 -18.05
N GLU A 555 -17.31 -18.34 -18.02
CA GLU A 555 -17.24 -19.24 -16.85
C GLU A 555 -16.59 -18.62 -15.62
N ASP A 556 -15.67 -17.67 -15.84
CA ASP A 556 -14.93 -16.92 -14.81
C ASP A 556 -15.62 -15.62 -14.39
N SER A 557 -16.79 -15.30 -14.96
CA SER A 557 -17.59 -14.18 -14.46
C SER A 557 -18.27 -14.51 -13.14
N TRP A 558 -18.33 -13.55 -12.21
CA TRP A 558 -18.93 -13.71 -10.88
C TRP A 558 -20.40 -14.15 -10.97
N LYS A 559 -21.16 -13.59 -11.93
CA LYS A 559 -22.54 -14.00 -12.23
C LYS A 559 -22.63 -15.50 -12.54
N THR A 560 -21.76 -16.02 -13.40
CA THR A 560 -21.78 -17.44 -13.78
C THR A 560 -21.30 -18.32 -12.63
N MET A 561 -20.25 -17.91 -11.92
CA MET A 561 -19.71 -18.63 -10.76
C MET A 561 -20.76 -18.76 -9.64
N LEU A 562 -21.46 -17.67 -9.27
CA LEU A 562 -22.53 -17.71 -8.27
C LEU A 562 -23.71 -18.59 -8.72
N LYS A 563 -24.15 -18.48 -9.99
CA LYS A 563 -25.23 -19.35 -10.50
C LYS A 563 -24.88 -20.83 -10.44
N LYS A 564 -23.61 -21.18 -10.67
CA LYS A 564 -23.10 -22.55 -10.59
C LYS A 564 -23.13 -23.10 -9.16
N GLU A 565 -22.94 -22.24 -8.17
CA GLU A 565 -23.06 -22.56 -6.75
C GLU A 565 -24.53 -22.59 -6.26
N GLY A 566 -25.49 -22.29 -7.14
CA GLY A 566 -26.93 -22.43 -6.87
C GLY A 566 -27.66 -21.14 -6.49
N PHE A 567 -26.98 -20.00 -6.51
CA PHE A 567 -27.60 -18.71 -6.20
C PHE A 567 -28.46 -18.20 -7.36
N THR A 568 -29.57 -17.53 -7.02
CA THR A 568 -30.25 -16.65 -7.98
C THR A 568 -29.50 -15.32 -8.02
N VAL A 569 -29.12 -14.85 -9.20
CA VAL A 569 -28.29 -13.64 -9.34
C VAL A 569 -29.02 -12.58 -10.15
N GLU A 570 -29.23 -11.42 -9.52
CA GLU A 570 -29.67 -10.18 -10.16
C GLU A 570 -28.49 -9.23 -10.33
N ILE A 571 -28.45 -8.49 -11.45
CA ILE A 571 -27.37 -7.57 -11.77
C ILE A 571 -27.85 -6.14 -11.65
N TYR A 572 -27.15 -5.35 -10.85
CA TYR A 572 -27.28 -3.90 -10.80
C TYR A 572 -26.13 -3.27 -11.59
N MET A 573 -26.40 -2.72 -12.77
CA MET A 573 -25.35 -2.25 -13.69
C MET A 573 -25.19 -0.73 -13.67
N HIS A 574 -24.86 -0.16 -12.51
CA HIS A 574 -24.58 1.27 -12.36
C HIS A 574 -23.31 1.48 -11.55
N GLY A 575 -22.40 2.31 -12.05
CA GLY A 575 -21.21 2.70 -11.29
C GLY A 575 -21.60 3.60 -10.12
N ILE A 576 -20.79 3.64 -9.05
CA ILE A 576 -21.09 4.50 -7.89
C ILE A 576 -21.13 5.98 -8.28
N GLY A 577 -20.43 6.38 -9.34
CA GLY A 577 -20.46 7.75 -9.85
C GLY A 577 -21.81 8.17 -10.42
N GLU A 578 -22.74 7.24 -10.69
CA GLU A 578 -24.11 7.56 -11.10
C GLU A 578 -25.00 8.02 -9.93
N ASN A 579 -24.58 7.74 -8.70
CA ASN A 579 -25.29 8.11 -7.49
C ASN A 579 -24.81 9.49 -7.00
N SER A 580 -25.74 10.44 -6.88
CA SER A 580 -25.45 11.80 -6.44
C SER A 580 -24.88 11.89 -5.02
N GLU A 581 -25.17 10.93 -4.14
CA GLU A 581 -24.59 10.91 -2.79
C GLU A 581 -23.10 10.57 -2.83
N PHE A 582 -22.66 9.68 -3.74
CA PHE A 582 -21.23 9.43 -3.97
C PHE A 582 -20.55 10.61 -4.69
N GLN A 583 -21.23 11.25 -5.64
CA GLN A 583 -20.73 12.48 -6.27
C GLN A 583 -20.47 13.56 -5.23
N GLN A 584 -21.37 13.71 -4.25
CA GLN A 584 -21.24 14.68 -3.17
C GLN A 584 -19.98 14.45 -2.33
N ILE A 585 -19.56 13.19 -2.09
CA ILE A 585 -18.32 12.90 -1.38
C ILE A 585 -17.12 13.55 -2.08
N TYR A 586 -17.03 13.42 -3.41
CA TYR A 586 -15.95 14.06 -4.17
C TYR A 586 -16.05 15.59 -4.17
N VAL A 587 -17.27 16.15 -4.19
CA VAL A 587 -17.49 17.61 -4.05
C VAL A 587 -17.02 18.11 -2.68
N ASP A 588 -17.27 17.34 -1.62
CA ASP A 588 -16.86 17.66 -0.25
C ASP A 588 -15.34 17.51 -0.08
N HIS A 589 -14.72 16.53 -0.75
CA HIS A 589 -13.26 16.37 -0.78
C HIS A 589 -12.58 17.54 -1.50
N VAL A 590 -13.17 18.08 -2.57
CA VAL A 590 -12.73 19.33 -3.20
C VAL A 590 -12.83 20.49 -2.20
N ALA A 591 -13.94 20.59 -1.46
CA ALA A 591 -14.12 21.62 -0.42
C ALA A 591 -13.03 21.52 0.66
N ALA A 592 -12.78 20.30 1.13
CA ALA A 592 -11.78 20.03 2.16
C ALA A 592 -10.38 20.37 1.66
N ALA A 593 -10.05 20.07 0.39
CA ALA A 593 -8.78 20.41 -0.22
C ALA A 593 -8.58 21.94 -0.32
N MET A 594 -9.61 22.67 -0.77
CA MET A 594 -9.59 24.14 -0.85
C MET A 594 -9.41 24.82 0.52
N ASN A 595 -9.94 24.22 1.59
CA ASN A 595 -9.91 24.77 2.95
C ASN A 595 -8.67 24.36 3.77
N ARG A 596 -7.79 23.49 3.23
CA ARG A 596 -6.48 23.22 3.84
C ARG A 596 -5.57 24.43 3.60
N GLU A 597 -5.73 25.47 4.42
CA GLU A 597 -4.68 26.49 4.56
C GLU A 597 -3.36 25.80 4.98
N GLU A 598 -2.27 26.22 4.34
CA GLU A 598 -0.87 25.81 4.56
C GLU A 598 -0.62 25.40 6.03
N LYS A 599 -0.44 24.09 6.27
CA LYS A 599 0.12 23.57 7.53
C LYS A 599 1.58 23.22 7.35
#